data_AF-U1RG49-F1
#
_entry.id   AF-U1RG49-F1
#
_cell.length_a   1.000
_cell.length_b   1.000
_cell.length_c   1.000
_cell.angle_alpha   90.00
_cell.angle_beta   90.00
_cell.angle_gamma   90.00
#
_symmetry.space_group_name_H-M   'P 1'
#
loop_
_entity.id
_entity.type
_entity.pdbx_description
1 polymer ?
#
loop_
_entity_poly.entity_id
_entity_poly.type
_entity_poly.pdbx_seq_one_letter_code
_entity_poly.pdbx_strand_id
1 'polypeptide(L)'
;MSASLRILLLQWAWAILGSGFGIIIRNQTLLISSVLAFSLFIEPTLSAASNRSQHLMHFTKWLPGPLNWACSWDAGAGNTNIKTAIGLPGTIALLTIFLYAGSIFSASYYCFTKRALK
;
A
#
# COMPACT_ATOMS: atom_id res chain seq x y z
N MET A 1 -12.86 14.78 3.60
CA MET A 1 -11.91 14.93 2.47
C MET A 1 -12.52 14.30 1.23
N SER A 2 -12.56 15.01 0.11
CA SER A 2 -13.14 14.50 -1.15
C SER A 2 -12.33 13.33 -1.70
N ALA A 3 -12.99 12.41 -2.43
CA ALA A 3 -12.32 11.27 -3.06
C ALA A 3 -11.20 11.70 -4.02
N SER A 4 -11.44 12.75 -4.82
CA SER A 4 -10.44 13.29 -5.74
C SER A 4 -9.17 13.77 -5.03
N LEU A 5 -9.31 14.45 -3.89
CA LEU A 5 -8.15 14.88 -3.10
C LEU A 5 -7.41 13.70 -2.48
N ARG A 6 -8.12 12.67 -2.00
CA ARG A 6 -7.48 11.42 -1.50
C ARG A 6 -6.66 10.75 -2.59
N ILE A 7 -7.20 10.64 -3.80
CA ILE A 7 -6.52 10.02 -4.94
C ILE A 7 -5.26 10.81 -5.31
N LEU A 8 -5.32 12.15 -5.36
CA LEU A 8 -4.15 13.01 -5.58
C LEU A 8 -3.06 12.77 -4.54
N LEU A 9 -3.42 12.77 -3.26
CA LEU A 9 -2.48 12.53 -2.16
C LEU A 9 -1.92 11.10 -2.18
N LEU A 10 -2.72 10.13 -2.59
CA LEU A 10 -2.32 8.74 -2.75
C LEU A 10 -1.23 8.58 -3.82
N GLN A 11 -1.33 9.31 -4.93
CA GLN A 11 -0.26 9.32 -5.96
C GLN A 11 1.05 9.87 -5.42
N TRP A 12 1.01 10.92 -4.61
CA TRP A 12 2.21 11.42 -3.91
C TRP A 12 2.79 10.39 -2.95
N ALA A 13 1.96 9.69 -2.18
CA ALA A 13 2.43 8.66 -1.27
C ALA A 13 3.13 7.51 -2.02
N TRP A 14 2.59 7.08 -3.16
CA TRP A 14 3.22 6.07 -4.02
C TRP A 14 4.51 6.56 -4.67
N ALA A 15 4.59 7.83 -5.09
CA ALA A 15 5.83 8.41 -5.60
C ALA A 15 6.95 8.40 -4.53
N ILE A 16 6.61 8.76 -3.29
CA ILE A 16 7.53 8.70 -2.14
C ILE A 16 7.98 7.26 -1.89
N LEU A 17 7.05 6.29 -1.85
CA LEU A 17 7.38 4.87 -1.71
C LEU A 17 8.33 4.37 -2.80
N GLY A 18 8.00 4.65 -4.06
CA GLY A 18 8.82 4.26 -5.21
C GLY A 18 10.22 4.84 -5.15
N SER A 19 10.35 6.13 -4.78
CA SER A 19 11.65 6.78 -4.60
C SER A 19 12.47 6.12 -3.49
N GLY A 20 11.85 5.83 -2.33
CA GLY A 20 12.53 5.19 -1.21
C GLY A 20 13.00 3.77 -1.54
N PHE A 21 12.16 2.98 -2.22
CA PHE A 21 12.55 1.66 -2.70
C PHE A 21 13.68 1.71 -3.73
N GLY A 22 13.64 2.66 -4.67
CA GLY A 22 14.69 2.83 -5.68
C GLY A 22 16.05 3.21 -5.09
N ILE A 23 16.06 3.96 -3.98
CA ILE A 23 17.30 4.27 -3.24
C ILE A 23 17.84 3.02 -2.52
N ILE A 24 16.96 2.22 -1.92
CA ILE A 24 17.34 1.01 -1.18
C ILE A 24 17.85 -0.07 -2.14
N ILE A 25 17.04 -0.42 -3.14
CA ILE A 25 17.26 -1.50 -4.10
C ILE A 25 17.81 -0.91 -5.41
N ARG A 26 19.14 -0.99 -5.59
CA ARG A 26 19.82 -0.44 -6.78
C ARG A 26 19.50 -1.20 -8.07
N ASN A 27 19.17 -2.48 -7.97
CA ASN A 27 18.82 -3.30 -9.13
C ASN A 27 17.34 -3.07 -9.50
N GLN A 28 17.10 -2.25 -10.52
CA GLN A 28 15.76 -1.89 -10.98
C GLN A 28 14.96 -3.10 -11.46
N THR A 29 15.60 -4.05 -12.13
CA THR A 29 14.93 -5.29 -12.55
C THR A 29 14.44 -6.08 -11.35
N LEU A 30 15.26 -6.19 -10.29
CA LEU A 30 14.86 -6.88 -9.06
C LEU A 30 13.73 -6.13 -8.34
N LEU A 31 13.83 -4.81 -8.23
CA LEU A 31 12.79 -3.98 -7.62
C LEU A 31 11.45 -4.14 -8.35
N ILE A 32 11.44 -3.91 -9.66
CA ILE A 32 10.24 -3.96 -10.49
C ILE A 32 9.64 -5.37 -10.48
N SER A 33 10.46 -6.41 -10.68
CA SER A 33 9.97 -7.80 -10.64
C SER A 33 9.39 -8.18 -9.28
N SER A 34 9.97 -7.70 -8.17
CA SER A 34 9.45 -7.97 -6.82
C SER A 34 8.10 -7.28 -6.58
N VAL A 35 7.99 -6.00 -6.96
CA VAL A 35 6.73 -5.25 -6.85
C VAL A 35 5.65 -5.89 -7.73
N LEU A 36 5.97 -6.24 -8.97
CA LEU A 36 5.04 -6.92 -9.88
C LEU A 36 4.64 -8.29 -9.35
N ALA A 37 5.58 -9.11 -8.88
CA ALA A 37 5.27 -10.42 -8.33
C ALA A 37 4.33 -10.32 -7.12
N PHE A 38 4.57 -9.33 -6.26
CA PHE A 38 3.70 -9.06 -5.12
C PHE A 38 2.30 -8.63 -5.57
N SER A 39 2.20 -7.62 -6.43
CA SER A 39 0.92 -7.04 -6.85
C SER A 39 0.08 -7.95 -7.75
N LEU A 40 0.70 -8.78 -8.59
CA LEU A 40 -0.01 -9.63 -9.54
C LEU A 40 -0.35 -11.02 -8.99
N PHE A 41 0.45 -11.55 -8.07
CA PHE A 41 0.27 -12.93 -7.61
C PHE A 41 0.06 -13.02 -6.10
N ILE A 42 0.96 -12.46 -5.29
CA ILE A 42 0.97 -12.68 -3.84
C ILE A 42 -0.25 -12.02 -3.19
N GLU A 43 -0.41 -10.72 -3.38
CA GLU A 43 -1.49 -9.95 -2.76
C GLU A 43 -2.88 -10.38 -3.22
N PRO A 44 -3.15 -10.62 -4.52
CA PRO A 44 -4.44 -11.17 -4.96
C PRO A 44 -4.74 -12.54 -4.36
N THR A 45 -3.74 -13.42 -4.25
CA THR A 45 -3.92 -14.76 -3.66
C THR A 45 -4.24 -14.67 -2.17
N LEU A 46 -3.52 -13.83 -1.42
CA LEU A 46 -3.79 -13.58 0.00
C LEU A 46 -5.18 -12.96 0.20
N SER A 47 -5.55 -12.01 -0.64
CA SER A 47 -6.87 -11.36 -0.60
C SER A 47 -7.99 -12.37 -0.87
N ALA A 48 -7.84 -13.22 -1.88
CA ALA A 48 -8.79 -14.28 -2.18
C ALA A 48 -8.90 -15.31 -1.05
N ALA A 49 -7.78 -15.72 -0.45
CA ALA A 49 -7.76 -16.61 0.71
C ALA A 49 -8.43 -15.99 1.93
N SER A 50 -8.29 -14.67 2.13
CA SER A 50 -8.86 -13.97 3.28
C SER A 50 -10.39 -13.98 3.32
N ASN A 51 -11.05 -14.10 2.16
CA ASN A 51 -12.52 -14.24 2.10
C ASN A 51 -13.04 -15.49 2.83
N ARG A 52 -12.17 -16.45 3.17
CA ARG A 52 -12.54 -17.68 3.88
C ARG A 52 -12.27 -17.65 5.38
N SER A 53 -11.62 -16.61 5.92
CA SER A 53 -11.25 -16.53 7.34
C SER A 53 -11.18 -15.09 7.84
N GLN A 54 -11.93 -14.79 8.92
CA GLN A 54 -11.93 -13.48 9.56
C GLN A 54 -10.55 -13.06 10.06
N HIS A 55 -9.73 -14.00 10.56
CA HIS A 55 -8.37 -13.69 11.03
C HIS A 55 -7.46 -13.20 9.90
N LEU A 56 -7.50 -13.86 8.73
CA LEU A 56 -6.74 -13.42 7.57
C LEU A 56 -7.21 -12.06 7.08
N MET A 57 -8.51 -11.86 7.09
CA MET A 57 -9.20 -10.61 6.78
C MET A 57 -8.75 -9.42 7.67
N HIS A 58 -8.50 -9.68 8.97
CA HIS A 58 -7.95 -8.67 9.89
C HIS A 58 -6.53 -8.22 9.52
N PHE A 59 -5.76 -9.07 8.86
CA PHE A 59 -4.41 -8.78 8.39
C PHE A 59 -4.42 -8.17 6.97
N THR A 60 -5.12 -8.80 6.03
CA THR A 60 -5.08 -8.41 4.62
C THR A 60 -5.59 -7.00 4.35
N LYS A 61 -6.46 -6.45 5.20
CA LYS A 61 -6.92 -5.05 5.11
C LYS A 61 -5.80 -4.00 5.19
N TRP A 62 -4.64 -4.36 5.74
CA TRP A 62 -3.47 -3.48 5.89
C TRP A 62 -2.48 -3.59 4.72
N LEU A 63 -2.77 -4.47 3.74
CA LEU A 63 -1.95 -4.61 2.55
C LEU A 63 -2.12 -3.40 1.61
N PRO A 64 -1.11 -3.07 0.79
CA PRO A 64 -1.11 -1.87 -0.06
C PRO A 64 -2.32 -1.78 -1.00
N GLY A 65 -2.76 -2.89 -1.58
CA GLY A 65 -3.88 -2.98 -2.50
C GLY A 65 -5.22 -2.64 -1.85
N PRO A 66 -5.66 -3.32 -0.78
CA PRO A 66 -6.86 -2.96 -0.03
C PRO A 66 -6.87 -1.51 0.48
N LEU A 67 -5.71 -1.00 0.94
CA LEU A 67 -5.58 0.40 1.32
C LEU A 67 -5.75 1.35 0.13
N ASN A 68 -5.16 1.02 -1.03
CA ASN A 68 -5.29 1.79 -2.27
C ASN A 68 -6.76 1.85 -2.76
N TRP A 69 -7.46 0.72 -2.68
CA TRP A 69 -8.90 0.64 -2.97
C TRP A 69 -9.72 1.50 -2.01
N ALA A 70 -9.45 1.40 -0.70
CA ALA A 70 -10.13 2.18 0.32
C ALA A 70 -9.92 3.70 0.19
N CYS A 71 -8.78 4.14 -0.36
CA CYS A 71 -8.55 5.56 -0.65
C CYS A 71 -9.38 6.05 -1.84
N SER A 72 -9.59 5.18 -2.83
CA SER A 72 -10.19 5.49 -4.12
C SER A 72 -11.73 5.42 -4.10
N TRP A 73 -12.30 4.58 -3.25
CA TRP A 73 -13.75 4.37 -3.12
C TRP A 73 -14.19 4.63 -1.68
N ASP A 74 -15.34 5.27 -1.47
CA ASP A 74 -15.90 5.38 -0.12
C ASP A 74 -16.34 3.99 0.39
N ALA A 75 -16.14 3.73 1.69
CA ALA A 75 -16.32 2.42 2.34
C ALA A 75 -17.77 1.86 2.32
N GLY A 76 -18.68 2.48 1.56
CA GLY A 76 -20.06 2.06 1.33
C GLY A 76 -20.43 1.88 -0.15
N ALA A 77 -19.47 1.95 -1.08
CA ALA A 77 -19.70 1.61 -2.49
C ALA A 77 -19.79 0.08 -2.66
N GLY A 78 -20.90 -0.52 -2.19
CA GLY A 78 -21.15 -1.95 -2.23
C GLY A 78 -22.46 -2.33 -1.54
N ASN A 79 -23.07 -3.45 -1.94
CA ASN A 79 -24.36 -3.92 -1.43
C ASN A 79 -24.35 -4.08 0.10
N THR A 80 -25.28 -3.40 0.79
CA THR A 80 -25.42 -3.37 2.27
C THR A 80 -25.67 -4.74 2.90
N ASN A 81 -26.14 -5.71 2.12
CA ASN A 81 -26.38 -7.09 2.56
C ASN A 81 -25.14 -7.99 2.49
N ILE A 82 -24.08 -7.52 1.85
CA ILE A 82 -22.80 -8.23 1.74
C ILE A 82 -21.75 -7.35 2.39
N LYS A 83 -21.53 -7.52 3.69
CA LYS A 83 -20.35 -6.96 4.39
C LYS A 83 -19.04 -7.63 3.92
N THR A 84 -18.80 -7.69 2.61
CA THR A 84 -17.52 -8.06 2.01
C THR A 84 -17.01 -6.81 1.31
N ALA A 85 -15.89 -6.18 1.64
CA ALA A 85 -14.79 -6.59 2.46
C ALA A 85 -14.16 -5.33 3.08
N ILE A 86 -14.00 -5.33 4.40
CA ILE A 86 -12.89 -4.77 5.18
C ILE A 86 -12.02 -3.71 4.47
N GLY A 87 -12.62 -2.57 4.16
CA GLY A 87 -11.91 -1.35 3.82
C GLY A 87 -11.81 -0.48 5.05
N LEU A 88 -10.60 -0.03 5.42
CA LEU A 88 -10.47 1.09 6.35
C LEU A 88 -11.19 2.32 5.78
N PRO A 89 -11.71 3.24 6.61
CA PRO A 89 -12.16 4.53 6.11
C PRO A 89 -11.07 5.19 5.25
N GLY A 90 -11.43 5.76 4.10
CA GLY A 90 -10.44 6.20 3.10
C GLY A 90 -9.40 7.18 3.63
N THR A 91 -9.74 8.04 4.61
CA THR A 91 -8.79 8.91 5.30
C THR A 91 -7.77 8.12 6.14
N ILE A 92 -8.22 7.06 6.83
CA ILE A 92 -7.35 6.19 7.63
C ILE A 92 -6.45 5.35 6.72
N ALA A 93 -7.00 4.85 5.61
CA ALA A 93 -6.22 4.14 4.61
C ALA A 93 -5.09 5.04 4.05
N LEU A 94 -5.42 6.29 3.71
CA LEU A 94 -4.44 7.25 3.20
C LEU A 94 -3.34 7.55 4.24
N LEU A 95 -3.72 7.83 5.49
CA LEU A 95 -2.77 8.02 6.58
C LEU A 95 -1.82 6.83 6.73
N THR A 96 -2.36 5.61 6.64
CA THR A 96 -1.56 4.39 6.74
C THR A 96 -0.54 4.29 5.61
N ILE A 97 -0.94 4.59 4.36
CA ILE A 97 -0.01 4.58 3.22
C ILE A 97 1.08 5.66 3.39
N PHE A 98 0.74 6.85 3.90
CA PHE A 98 1.74 7.87 4.21
C PHE A 98 2.71 7.44 5.32
N LEU A 99 2.25 6.69 6.33
CA LEU A 99 3.13 6.12 7.34
C LEU A 99 4.11 5.10 6.73
N TYR A 100 3.64 4.25 5.82
CA TYR A 100 4.51 3.34 5.07
C TYR A 100 5.52 4.11 4.21
N ALA A 101 5.06 5.14 3.49
CA ALA A 101 5.88 5.99 2.65
C ALA A 101 6.98 6.70 3.46
N GLY A 102 6.60 7.33 4.58
CA GLY A 102 7.53 7.98 5.49
C GLY A 102 8.56 7.01 6.06
N SER A 103 8.12 5.83 6.52
CA SER A 103 9.01 4.81 7.09
C SER A 103 10.03 4.30 6.07
N ILE A 104 9.59 3.96 4.86
CA ILE A 104 10.48 3.50 3.78
C ILE A 104 11.41 4.61 3.33
N PHE A 105 10.90 5.84 3.21
CA PHE A 105 11.74 6.98 2.82
C PHE A 105 12.80 7.28 3.88
N SER A 106 12.47 7.28 5.17
CA SER A 106 13.44 7.44 6.26
C SER A 106 14.48 6.32 6.27
N ALA A 107 14.07 5.06 6.08
CA ALA A 107 15.01 3.94 5.95
C ALA A 107 15.93 4.11 4.73
N SER A 108 15.37 4.58 3.60
CA SER A 108 16.12 4.83 2.38
C SER A 108 17.17 5.93 2.56
N TYR A 109 16.82 7.02 3.24
CA TYR A 109 17.73 8.10 3.59
C TYR A 109 18.88 7.61 4.47
N TYR A 110 18.58 6.81 5.49
CA TYR A 110 19.60 6.18 6.33
C TYR A 110 20.53 5.25 5.55
N CYS A 111 19.99 4.43 4.64
CA CYS A 111 20.81 3.60 3.75
C CYS A 111 21.68 4.44 2.81
N PHE A 112 21.17 5.57 2.32
CA PHE A 112 21.91 6.48 1.45
C PHE A 112 23.08 7.14 2.18
N THR A 113 22.85 7.73 3.36
CA THR A 113 23.89 8.40 4.15
C THR A 113 25.01 7.43 4.54
N LYS A 114 24.67 6.21 4.97
CA LYS A 114 25.67 5.17 5.28
C LYS A 114 26.52 4.74 4.09
N ARG A 115 25.99 4.86 2.86
CA ARG A 115 26.73 4.54 1.64
C ARG A 115 27.59 5.71 1.19
N ALA A 116 27.15 6.95 1.39
CA ALA A 116 27.90 8.15 1.02
C ALA A 116 29.13 8.40 1.92
N LEU A 117 29.13 7.85 3.14
CA LEU A 117 30.24 7.95 4.09
C LEU A 117 31.27 6.81 3.97
N LYS A 118 31.10 5.90 3.02
CA LYS A 118 32.05 4.83 2.68
C LYS A 118 32.72 5.15 1.36
#